data_AF-A0A933CVS8-F1
#
_entry.id   AF-A0A933CVS8-F1
#
_cell.length_a   1.000
_cell.length_b   1.000
_cell.length_c   1.000
_cell.angle_alpha   90.00
_cell.angle_beta   90.00
_cell.angle_gamma   90.00
#
_symmetry.space_group_name_H-M   'P 1'
#
loop_
_entity.id
_entity.type
_entity.pdbx_description
1 polymer ?
#
loop_
_entity_poly.entity_id
_entity_poly.type
_entity_poly.pdbx_seq_one_letter_code
_entity_poly.pdbx_strand_id
1 'polypeptide(L)'
;MKRLFWFLIFSSVFSGCVSIRAGGEVQSGRLALINGQPEVALAHFQRAAELEPEYIADFAPLRQGVWTYVGRAYYAMGKFPEARQALDGAVSRSEDDFLARLYLGLTLMRQQKQPKPENLLSLQDVAYALKQGVLPKRLATIVQERGVGFDLTKEAERELKKAGANDPLIEQIKRTRADYLRKRAAAESVQEPGVREVDRALRDGHNWLEYVTANTEYGRFWDPGREIRKQIQSSLAMIAKRKVDRQKLIANGEWVGKELEEEIDRARRDERQQRAIQPR
;
A
#
# COMPACT_ATOMS: atom_id res chain seq x y z
N MET A 1 -64.64 17.84 17.20
CA MET A 1 -63.78 19.02 17.45
C MET A 1 -62.51 18.57 18.17
N LYS A 2 -61.35 18.88 17.58
CA LYS A 2 -59.99 18.92 18.17
C LYS A 2 -59.41 17.62 18.77
N ARG A 3 -58.86 16.76 17.89
CA ARG A 3 -57.66 15.97 18.18
C ARG A 3 -56.56 16.53 17.29
N LEU A 4 -55.56 17.21 17.85
CA LEU A 4 -54.44 17.72 17.06
C LEU A 4 -53.16 17.79 17.89
N PHE A 5 -52.19 17.00 17.44
CA PHE A 5 -50.74 17.24 17.49
C PHE A 5 -50.09 17.58 18.84
N TRP A 6 -49.52 16.54 19.48
CA TRP A 6 -48.30 16.74 20.28
C TRP A 6 -47.45 15.47 20.33
N PHE A 7 -46.84 15.11 19.20
CA PHE A 7 -45.76 14.12 19.14
C PHE A 7 -44.82 14.51 18.02
N LEU A 8 -43.95 15.48 18.27
CA LEU A 8 -42.71 15.68 17.52
C LEU A 8 -41.78 16.49 18.42
N ILE A 9 -40.48 16.18 18.36
CA ILE A 9 -39.34 16.76 19.11
C ILE A 9 -38.97 15.99 20.40
N PHE A 10 -38.41 14.78 20.24
CA PHE A 10 -37.41 14.27 21.19
C PHE A 10 -36.50 13.18 20.57
N SER A 11 -35.79 13.48 19.47
CA SER A 11 -34.77 12.56 18.90
C SER A 11 -33.55 13.30 18.34
N SER A 12 -33.01 14.28 19.09
CA SER A 12 -31.89 15.12 18.60
C SER A 12 -30.69 15.20 19.54
N VAL A 13 -30.68 14.47 20.66
CA VAL A 13 -29.64 14.59 21.71
C VAL A 13 -28.76 13.33 21.84
N PHE A 14 -29.10 12.21 21.19
CA PHE A 14 -28.33 10.96 21.32
C PHE A 14 -27.11 10.84 20.38
N SER A 15 -27.07 11.58 19.27
CA SER A 15 -26.00 11.42 18.27
C SER A 15 -24.63 11.92 18.77
N GLY A 16 -24.59 12.97 19.60
CA GLY A 16 -23.32 13.58 20.05
C GLY A 16 -22.44 12.64 20.90
N CYS A 17 -23.04 11.84 21.79
CA CYS A 17 -22.29 10.90 22.62
C CYS A 17 -21.72 9.71 21.82
N VAL A 18 -22.38 9.32 20.73
CA VAL A 18 -21.93 8.22 19.86
C VAL A 18 -20.69 8.64 19.09
N SER A 19 -20.70 9.80 18.43
CA SER A 19 -19.53 10.27 17.66
C SER A 19 -18.32 10.59 18.55
N ILE A 20 -18.53 11.06 19.79
CA ILE A 20 -17.44 11.21 20.78
C ILE A 20 -16.81 9.85 21.10
N ARG A 21 -17.63 8.82 21.31
CA ARG A 21 -17.13 7.46 21.61
C ARG A 21 -16.41 6.85 20.41
N ALA A 22 -16.97 6.99 19.20
CA ALA A 22 -16.33 6.54 17.97
C ALA A 22 -14.95 7.22 17.77
N GLY A 23 -14.86 8.53 18.04
CA GLY A 23 -13.58 9.25 18.01
C GLY A 23 -12.57 8.78 19.06
N GLY A 24 -13.03 8.45 20.27
CA GLY A 24 -12.18 7.87 21.31
C GLY A 24 -11.63 6.49 20.93
N GLU A 25 -12.46 5.65 20.30
CA GLU A 25 -12.05 4.35 19.77
C GLU A 25 -11.02 4.53 18.63
N VAL A 26 -11.26 5.43 17.67
CA VAL A 26 -10.27 5.74 16.61
C VAL A 26 -8.95 6.20 17.21
N GLN A 27 -8.97 7.13 18.18
CA GLN A 27 -7.72 7.59 18.80
C GLN A 27 -6.98 6.46 19.52
N SER A 28 -7.68 5.59 20.23
CA SER A 28 -7.08 4.43 20.91
C SER A 28 -6.46 3.45 19.91
N GLY A 29 -7.16 3.18 18.81
CA GLY A 29 -6.65 2.33 17.73
C GLY A 29 -5.42 2.92 17.05
N ARG A 30 -5.38 4.24 16.83
CA ARG A 30 -4.20 4.94 16.28
C ARG A 30 -2.97 4.75 17.16
N LEU A 31 -3.12 4.95 18.47
CA LEU A 31 -2.03 4.73 19.43
C LEU A 31 -1.55 3.27 19.41
N ALA A 32 -2.47 2.31 19.36
CA ALA A 32 -2.11 0.90 19.22
C ALA A 32 -1.33 0.62 17.92
N LEU A 33 -1.72 1.20 16.78
CA LEU A 33 -0.97 1.07 15.52
C LEU A 33 0.44 1.67 15.62
N ILE A 34 0.58 2.87 16.18
CA ILE A 34 1.89 3.54 16.36
C ILE A 34 2.81 2.66 17.22
N ASN A 35 2.25 1.99 18.22
CA ASN A 35 2.96 1.08 19.12
C ASN A 35 3.17 -0.34 18.55
N GLY A 36 2.82 -0.59 17.28
CA GLY A 36 3.02 -1.88 16.63
C GLY A 36 2.07 -2.98 17.10
N GLN A 37 0.87 -2.62 17.57
CA GLN A 37 -0.18 -3.54 18.04
C GLN A 37 -1.39 -3.52 17.09
N PRO A 38 -1.26 -4.04 15.86
CA PRO A 38 -2.31 -3.89 14.84
C PRO A 38 -3.59 -4.68 15.14
N GLU A 39 -3.52 -5.79 15.87
CA GLU A 39 -4.71 -6.54 16.32
C GLU A 39 -5.54 -5.73 17.32
N VAL A 40 -4.87 -5.10 18.29
CA VAL A 40 -5.51 -4.23 19.29
C VAL A 40 -6.14 -3.03 18.57
N ALA A 41 -5.40 -2.44 17.63
CA ALA A 41 -5.89 -1.32 16.85
C ALA A 41 -7.12 -1.68 16.03
N LEU A 42 -7.11 -2.82 15.34
CA LEU A 42 -8.24 -3.31 14.55
C LEU A 42 -9.50 -3.42 15.43
N ALA A 43 -9.39 -3.97 16.63
CA ALA A 43 -10.52 -4.09 17.55
C ALA A 43 -11.13 -2.73 17.92
N HIS A 44 -10.29 -1.71 18.15
CA HIS A 44 -10.74 -0.34 18.37
C HIS A 44 -11.45 0.25 17.14
N PHE A 45 -10.84 0.12 15.95
CA PHE A 45 -11.44 0.66 14.72
C PHE A 45 -12.75 -0.04 14.34
N GLN A 46 -12.86 -1.34 14.59
CA GLN A 46 -14.11 -2.09 14.39
C GLN A 46 -15.21 -1.60 15.32
N ARG A 47 -14.92 -1.36 16.61
CA ARG A 47 -15.90 -0.74 17.51
C ARG A 47 -16.33 0.66 17.05
N ALA A 48 -15.40 1.47 16.55
CA ALA A 48 -15.74 2.76 15.96
C ALA A 48 -16.67 2.63 14.74
N ALA A 49 -16.38 1.68 13.84
CA ALA A 49 -17.18 1.42 12.65
C ALA A 49 -18.55 0.78 12.96
N GLU A 50 -18.66 0.00 14.05
CA GLU A 50 -19.93 -0.53 14.55
C GLU A 50 -20.81 0.58 15.15
N LEU A 51 -20.21 1.54 15.85
CA LEU A 51 -20.90 2.71 16.39
C LEU A 51 -21.37 3.65 15.27
N GLU A 52 -20.50 3.93 14.31
CA GLU A 52 -20.76 4.87 13.22
C GLU A 52 -19.96 4.45 11.96
N PRO A 53 -20.58 3.70 11.03
CA PRO A 53 -19.87 3.14 9.86
C PRO A 53 -19.24 4.16 8.92
N GLU A 54 -19.79 5.37 8.90
CA GLU A 54 -19.31 6.49 8.07
C GLU A 54 -18.53 7.51 8.92
N TYR A 55 -18.06 7.12 10.11
CA TYR A 55 -17.32 8.01 11.00
C TYR A 55 -16.08 8.57 10.29
N ILE A 56 -15.94 9.89 10.34
CA ILE A 56 -14.79 10.62 9.82
C ILE A 56 -14.06 11.23 11.02
N ALA A 57 -12.84 10.77 11.24
CA ALA A 57 -11.93 11.37 12.19
C ALA A 57 -11.43 12.70 11.63
N ASP A 58 -11.73 13.79 12.33
CA ASP A 58 -11.31 15.14 11.99
C ASP A 58 -10.11 15.56 12.85
N PHE A 59 -8.94 15.64 12.22
CA PHE A 59 -7.69 16.10 12.80
C PHE A 59 -7.31 17.51 12.32
N ALA A 60 -8.29 18.32 11.92
CA ALA A 60 -8.18 19.76 11.65
C ALA A 60 -6.82 20.20 11.03
N PRO A 61 -6.69 20.23 9.70
CA PRO A 61 -7.73 20.04 8.67
C PRO A 61 -7.72 18.65 8.00
N LEU A 62 -6.98 17.67 8.55
CA LEU A 62 -6.90 16.34 7.95
C LEU A 62 -8.11 15.49 8.34
N ARG A 63 -8.84 14.97 7.35
CA ARG A 63 -10.02 14.12 7.57
C ARG A 63 -9.73 12.71 7.09
N GLN A 64 -10.04 11.71 7.91
CA GLN A 64 -9.80 10.29 7.58
C GLN A 64 -10.99 9.43 8.00
N GLY A 65 -11.45 8.55 7.11
CA GLY A 65 -12.55 7.64 7.40
C GLY A 65 -12.15 6.52 8.37
N VAL A 66 -13.10 5.99 9.15
CA VAL A 66 -12.84 4.83 10.02
C VAL A 66 -12.35 3.60 9.25
N TRP A 67 -12.85 3.40 8.02
CA TRP A 67 -12.43 2.30 7.15
C TRP A 67 -10.99 2.43 6.65
N THR A 68 -10.45 3.65 6.58
CA THR A 68 -9.02 3.89 6.33
C THR A 68 -8.19 3.22 7.42
N TYR A 69 -8.58 3.38 8.67
CA TYR A 69 -7.89 2.77 9.80
C TYR A 69 -8.07 1.26 9.90
N VAL A 70 -9.28 0.74 9.64
CA VAL A 70 -9.52 -0.71 9.54
C VAL A 70 -8.61 -1.32 8.46
N GLY A 71 -8.55 -0.70 7.29
CA GLY A 71 -7.70 -1.14 6.19
C GLY A 71 -6.21 -1.11 6.53
N ARG A 72 -5.74 -0.06 7.19
CA ARG A 72 -4.35 0.06 7.67
C ARG A 72 -3.99 -1.01 8.71
N ALA A 73 -4.90 -1.35 9.61
CA ALA A 73 -4.68 -2.41 10.59
C ALA A 73 -4.54 -3.78 9.90
N TYR A 74 -5.43 -4.11 8.97
CA TYR A 74 -5.28 -5.32 8.15
C TYR A 74 -3.97 -5.33 7.34
N TYR A 75 -3.59 -4.19 6.76
CA TYR A 75 -2.33 -4.05 6.04
C TYR A 75 -1.12 -4.38 6.93
N ALA A 76 -1.09 -3.83 8.15
CA ALA A 76 -0.02 -4.07 9.12
C ALA A 76 0.07 -5.54 9.55
N MET A 77 -1.05 -6.27 9.55
CA MET A 77 -1.10 -7.71 9.82
C MET A 77 -0.73 -8.58 8.60
N GLY A 78 -0.45 -7.98 7.45
CA GLY A 78 -0.24 -8.71 6.19
C GLY A 78 -1.52 -9.34 5.61
N LYS A 79 -2.69 -9.02 6.16
CA LYS A 79 -4.02 -9.47 5.70
C LYS A 79 -4.48 -8.62 4.52
N PHE A 80 -3.72 -8.72 3.42
CA PHE A 80 -3.91 -7.84 2.28
C PHE A 80 -5.28 -7.94 1.59
N PRO A 81 -5.93 -9.12 1.46
CA PRO A 81 -7.30 -9.21 0.93
C PRO A 81 -8.31 -8.36 1.72
N GLU A 82 -8.28 -8.46 3.04
CA GLU A 82 -9.15 -7.71 3.96
C GLU A 82 -8.81 -6.22 3.97
N ALA A 83 -7.51 -5.89 3.94
CA ALA A 83 -7.05 -4.52 3.80
C ALA A 83 -7.61 -3.88 2.53
N ARG A 84 -7.50 -4.58 1.40
CA ARG A 84 -8.01 -4.10 0.12
C ARG A 84 -9.50 -3.83 0.18
N GLN A 85 -10.30 -4.77 0.70
CA GLN A 85 -11.74 -4.60 0.80
C GLN A 85 -12.13 -3.35 1.61
N ALA A 86 -11.50 -3.14 2.77
CA ALA A 86 -11.76 -1.96 3.59
C ALA A 86 -11.34 -0.65 2.89
N LEU A 87 -10.17 -0.64 2.24
CA LEU A 87 -9.60 0.54 1.59
C LEU A 87 -10.31 0.91 0.29
N ASP A 88 -10.73 -0.07 -0.52
CA ASP A 88 -11.58 0.15 -1.70
C ASP A 88 -12.90 0.83 -1.27
N GLY A 89 -13.48 0.37 -0.15
CA GLY A 89 -14.67 0.97 0.44
C GLY A 89 -14.45 2.40 0.97
N ALA A 90 -13.29 2.67 1.59
CA ALA A 90 -12.94 4.00 2.08
C ALA A 90 -12.73 5.01 0.94
N VAL A 91 -11.94 4.64 -0.08
CA VAL A 91 -11.65 5.50 -1.24
C VAL A 91 -12.91 5.81 -2.05
N SER A 92 -13.87 4.88 -2.10
CA SER A 92 -15.15 5.08 -2.79
C SER A 92 -16.09 6.07 -2.07
N ARG A 93 -15.87 6.32 -0.78
CA ARG A 93 -16.68 7.24 0.05
C ARG A 93 -16.07 8.61 0.18
N SER A 94 -14.73 8.69 0.18
CA SER A 94 -13.99 9.94 0.30
C SER A 94 -12.84 9.95 -0.69
N GLU A 95 -12.98 10.73 -1.76
CA GLU A 95 -11.90 10.88 -2.75
C GLU A 95 -10.69 11.64 -2.19
N ASP A 96 -10.93 12.48 -1.17
CA ASP A 96 -9.93 13.34 -0.51
C ASP A 96 -9.11 12.60 0.56
N ASP A 97 -9.52 11.38 0.96
CA ASP A 97 -8.75 10.55 1.90
C ASP A 97 -7.56 9.91 1.17
N PHE A 98 -6.53 10.71 0.97
CA PHE A 98 -5.29 10.29 0.32
C PHE A 98 -4.56 9.20 1.12
N LEU A 99 -4.82 9.06 2.43
CA LEU A 99 -4.22 8.00 3.23
C LEU A 99 -4.88 6.65 2.93
N ALA A 100 -6.20 6.61 2.76
CA ALA A 100 -6.91 5.42 2.26
C ALA A 100 -6.35 4.97 0.91
N ARG A 101 -6.17 5.93 0.00
CA ARG A 101 -5.62 5.67 -1.34
C ARG A 101 -4.17 5.19 -1.28
N LEU A 102 -3.34 5.79 -0.42
CA LEU A 102 -1.95 5.38 -0.24
C LEU A 102 -1.89 3.91 0.18
N TYR A 103 -2.62 3.54 1.23
CA TYR A 103 -2.62 2.16 1.72
C TYR A 103 -3.29 1.21 0.75
N LEU A 104 -4.27 1.64 -0.05
CA LEU A 104 -4.82 0.80 -1.13
C LEU A 104 -3.73 0.47 -2.15
N GLY A 105 -2.99 1.48 -2.60
CA GLY A 105 -1.88 1.30 -3.52
C GLY A 105 -0.79 0.38 -2.97
N LEU A 106 -0.38 0.58 -1.72
CA LEU A 106 0.57 -0.28 -1.03
C LEU A 106 0.05 -1.72 -0.89
N THR A 107 -1.24 -1.90 -0.59
CA THR A 107 -1.89 -3.21 -0.50
C THR A 107 -1.85 -3.93 -1.84
N LEU A 108 -2.21 -3.24 -2.92
CA LEU A 108 -2.18 -3.79 -4.28
C LEU A 108 -0.77 -4.21 -4.69
N MET A 109 0.24 -3.40 -4.32
CA MET A 109 1.63 -3.77 -4.54
C MET A 109 1.97 -5.03 -3.71
N ARG A 110 1.69 -5.08 -2.41
CA ARG A 110 1.98 -6.27 -1.57
C ARG A 110 1.23 -7.55 -2.02
N GLN A 111 -0.01 -7.42 -2.48
CA GLN A 111 -0.83 -8.53 -3.00
C GLN A 111 -0.31 -9.12 -4.30
N GLN A 112 0.37 -8.30 -5.12
CA GLN A 112 1.08 -8.85 -6.26
C GLN A 112 2.16 -9.77 -5.72
N LYS A 113 1.83 -11.06 -5.66
CA LYS A 113 2.80 -12.14 -5.70
C LYS A 113 3.69 -11.76 -6.87
N GLN A 114 4.93 -11.35 -6.59
CA GLN A 114 5.96 -11.59 -7.59
C GLN A 114 5.75 -13.05 -7.98
N PRO A 115 5.62 -13.38 -9.28
CA PRO A 115 5.56 -14.77 -9.68
C PRO A 115 6.89 -15.38 -9.23
N LYS A 116 6.90 -15.93 -8.01
CA LYS A 116 7.99 -16.74 -7.53
C LYS A 116 7.97 -17.93 -8.48
N PRO A 117 9.07 -18.18 -9.19
CA PRO A 117 9.08 -19.19 -10.23
C PRO A 117 9.06 -20.59 -9.59
N GLU A 118 7.91 -20.99 -9.06
CA GLU A 118 7.73 -22.26 -8.34
C GLU A 118 7.77 -23.47 -9.28
N ASN A 119 7.70 -23.24 -10.61
CA ASN A 119 7.70 -24.29 -11.63
C ASN A 119 8.77 -24.15 -12.73
N LEU A 120 9.62 -23.11 -12.70
CA LEU A 120 10.65 -22.93 -13.74
C LEU A 120 11.78 -23.95 -13.55
N LEU A 121 12.37 -24.40 -14.65
CA LEU A 121 13.53 -25.29 -14.60
C LEU A 121 14.76 -24.54 -14.11
N SER A 122 15.46 -25.12 -13.14
CA SER A 122 16.80 -24.69 -12.71
C SER A 122 17.87 -25.24 -13.66
N LEU A 123 19.10 -24.72 -13.54
CA LEU A 123 20.25 -25.22 -14.30
C LEU A 123 20.48 -26.72 -13.99
N GLN A 124 20.34 -27.08 -12.71
CA GLN A 124 20.50 -28.45 -12.23
C GLN A 124 19.43 -29.40 -12.81
N ASP A 125 18.17 -28.96 -12.92
CA ASP A 125 17.10 -29.77 -13.51
C ASP A 125 17.40 -30.12 -14.97
N VAL A 126 17.83 -29.12 -15.75
CA VAL A 126 18.17 -29.29 -17.17
C VAL A 126 19.42 -30.16 -17.33
N ALA A 127 20.47 -29.89 -16.55
CA ALA A 127 21.71 -30.65 -16.60
C ALA A 127 21.52 -32.11 -16.17
N TYR A 128 20.72 -32.36 -15.13
CA TYR A 128 20.37 -33.71 -14.67
C TYR A 128 19.61 -34.48 -15.74
N ALA A 129 18.57 -33.88 -16.34
CA ALA A 129 17.79 -34.52 -17.39
C ALA A 129 18.67 -34.96 -18.58
N LEU A 130 19.59 -34.10 -19.02
CA LEU A 130 20.52 -34.43 -20.10
C LEU A 130 21.46 -35.59 -19.72
N LYS A 131 22.02 -35.58 -18.50
CA LYS A 131 22.87 -36.67 -17.98
C LYS A 131 22.12 -38.00 -17.86
N GLN A 132 20.81 -37.97 -17.60
CA GLN A 132 19.94 -39.14 -17.57
C GLN A 132 19.48 -39.59 -18.98
N GLY A 133 20.01 -38.99 -20.05
CA GLY A 133 19.73 -39.38 -21.43
C GLY A 133 18.44 -38.80 -22.01
N VAL A 134 17.84 -37.78 -21.38
CA VAL A 134 16.70 -37.07 -21.98
C VAL A 134 17.18 -36.34 -23.25
N LEU A 135 16.57 -36.68 -24.39
CA LEU A 135 16.93 -36.10 -25.67
C LEU A 135 16.76 -34.56 -25.67
N PRO A 136 17.72 -33.79 -26.21
CA PRO A 136 17.65 -32.33 -26.23
C PRO A 136 16.36 -31.77 -26.86
N LYS A 137 15.81 -32.45 -27.88
CA LYS A 137 14.53 -32.08 -28.50
C LYS A 137 13.36 -32.16 -27.52
N ARG A 138 13.28 -33.21 -26.70
CA ARG A 138 12.25 -33.35 -25.67
C ARG A 138 12.42 -32.30 -24.57
N LEU A 139 13.67 -32.06 -24.16
CA LEU A 139 13.97 -31.06 -23.14
C LEU A 139 13.65 -29.64 -23.63
N ALA A 140 13.83 -29.35 -24.92
CA ALA A 140 13.42 -28.08 -25.53
C ALA A 140 11.91 -27.85 -25.43
N THR A 141 11.09 -28.89 -25.62
CA THR A 141 9.64 -28.84 -25.39
C THR A 141 9.30 -28.54 -23.93
N ILE A 142 9.95 -29.25 -22.99
CA ILE A 142 9.72 -29.02 -21.55
C ILE A 142 10.15 -27.61 -21.14
N VAL A 143 11.27 -27.11 -21.67
CA VAL A 143 11.74 -25.72 -21.50
C VAL A 143 10.69 -24.73 -22.01
N GLN A 144 10.10 -24.99 -23.18
CA GLN A 144 9.05 -24.13 -23.74
C GLN A 144 7.78 -24.10 -22.88
N GLU A 145 7.37 -25.25 -22.34
CA GLU A 145 6.16 -25.39 -21.52
C GLU A 145 6.34 -24.82 -20.11
N ARG A 146 7.45 -25.13 -19.45
CA ARG A 146 7.69 -24.82 -18.04
C ARG A 146 8.46 -23.53 -17.81
N GLY A 147 9.25 -23.09 -18.78
CA GLY A 147 10.14 -21.95 -18.64
C GLY A 147 11.42 -22.24 -17.84
N VAL A 148 12.29 -21.23 -17.74
CA VAL A 148 13.65 -21.35 -17.18
C VAL A 148 13.96 -20.27 -16.15
N GLY A 149 14.43 -20.71 -14.98
CA GLY A 149 14.66 -19.87 -13.80
C GLY A 149 16.07 -19.31 -13.67
N PHE A 150 16.99 -19.67 -14.57
CA PHE A 150 18.39 -19.23 -14.56
C PHE A 150 18.74 -18.40 -15.81
N ASP A 151 19.83 -17.63 -15.71
CA ASP A 151 20.40 -16.91 -16.84
C ASP A 151 21.47 -17.78 -17.52
N LEU A 152 21.50 -17.76 -18.85
CA LEU A 152 22.43 -18.56 -19.65
C LEU A 152 23.80 -17.87 -19.72
N THR A 153 24.57 -17.95 -18.63
CA THR A 153 25.96 -17.47 -18.59
C THR A 153 26.88 -18.37 -19.42
N LYS A 154 28.11 -17.92 -19.66
CA LYS A 154 29.12 -18.73 -20.37
C LYS A 154 29.41 -20.04 -19.62
N GLU A 155 29.37 -20.00 -18.30
CA GLU A 155 29.57 -21.15 -17.42
C GLU A 155 28.40 -22.12 -17.51
N ALA A 156 27.16 -21.62 -17.44
CA ALA A 156 25.94 -22.42 -17.58
C ALA A 156 25.84 -23.09 -18.96
N GLU A 157 26.16 -22.37 -20.03
CA GLU A 157 26.20 -22.95 -21.38
C GLU A 157 27.23 -24.08 -21.49
N ARG A 158 28.44 -23.88 -20.94
CA ARG A 158 29.49 -24.91 -20.91
C ARG A 158 29.04 -26.14 -20.13
N GLU A 159 28.38 -25.95 -18.99
CA GLU A 159 27.85 -27.05 -18.17
C GLU A 159 26.80 -27.86 -18.93
N LEU A 160 25.84 -27.18 -19.56
CA LEU A 160 24.79 -27.82 -20.34
C LEU A 160 25.35 -28.56 -21.57
N LYS A 161 26.32 -27.96 -22.28
CA LYS A 161 26.99 -28.62 -23.41
C LYS A 161 27.75 -29.87 -22.97
N LYS A 162 28.46 -29.82 -21.85
CA LYS A 162 29.10 -31.02 -21.25
C LYS A 162 28.09 -32.09 -20.85
N ALA A 163 26.88 -31.70 -20.47
CA ALA A 163 25.81 -32.63 -20.13
C ALA A 163 25.11 -33.24 -21.35
N GLY A 164 25.36 -32.74 -22.57
CA GLY A 164 24.76 -33.25 -23.81
C GLY A 164 23.77 -32.30 -24.50
N ALA A 165 23.69 -31.03 -24.08
CA ALA A 165 22.89 -30.04 -24.79
C ALA A 165 23.46 -29.72 -26.17
N ASN A 166 22.59 -29.67 -27.18
CA ASN A 166 22.94 -29.20 -28.52
C ASN A 166 22.54 -27.72 -28.70
N ASP A 167 23.08 -27.07 -29.73
CA ASP A 167 22.83 -25.65 -29.98
C ASP A 167 21.34 -25.27 -30.08
N PRO A 168 20.45 -26.09 -30.69
CA PRO A 168 19.02 -25.81 -30.66
C PRO A 168 18.40 -25.70 -29.26
N LEU A 169 18.81 -26.57 -28.32
CA LEU A 169 18.33 -26.51 -26.94
C LEU A 169 18.86 -25.26 -26.22
N ILE A 170 20.13 -24.92 -26.44
CA ILE A 170 20.76 -23.71 -25.87
C ILE A 170 20.02 -22.45 -26.35
N GLU A 171 19.73 -22.36 -27.65
CA GLU A 171 18.97 -21.24 -28.22
C GLU A 171 17.53 -21.20 -27.70
N GLN A 172 16.88 -22.35 -27.53
CA GLN A 172 15.53 -22.40 -26.94
C GLN A 172 15.53 -21.89 -25.49
N ILE A 173 16.48 -22.30 -24.66
CA ILE A 173 16.62 -21.83 -23.28
C ILE A 173 16.80 -20.30 -23.25
N LYS A 174 17.67 -19.77 -24.11
CA LYS A 174 17.92 -18.33 -24.23
C LYS A 174 16.67 -17.56 -24.61
N ARG A 175 15.94 -18.02 -25.64
CA ARG A 175 14.69 -17.41 -26.11
C ARG A 175 13.62 -17.43 -25.04
N THR A 176 13.36 -18.59 -24.44
CA THR A 176 12.38 -18.74 -23.37
C THR A 176 12.70 -17.85 -22.17
N ARG A 177 13.98 -17.74 -21.79
CA ARG A 177 14.41 -16.85 -20.72
C ARG A 177 14.19 -15.38 -21.07
N ALA A 178 14.57 -14.96 -22.28
CA ALA A 178 14.38 -13.60 -22.75
C ALA A 178 12.88 -13.23 -22.83
N ASP A 179 12.03 -14.13 -23.32
CA ASP A 179 10.58 -13.94 -23.37
C ASP A 179 9.96 -13.88 -21.99
N TYR A 180 10.40 -14.70 -21.04
CA TYR A 180 9.96 -14.61 -19.65
C TYR A 180 10.32 -13.25 -19.05
N LEU A 181 11.57 -12.80 -19.22
CA LEU A 181 12.02 -11.49 -18.76
C LEU A 181 11.27 -10.35 -19.44
N ARG A 182 10.98 -10.47 -20.74
CA ARG A 182 10.20 -9.48 -21.50
C ARG A 182 8.75 -9.43 -21.06
N LYS A 183 8.08 -10.57 -20.87
CA LYS A 183 6.70 -10.65 -20.37
C LYS A 183 6.61 -10.14 -18.95
N ARG A 184 7.60 -10.45 -18.11
CA ARG A 184 7.71 -9.92 -16.76
C ARG A 184 7.91 -8.41 -16.77
N ALA A 185 8.87 -7.90 -17.54
CA ALA A 185 9.08 -6.46 -17.71
C ALA A 185 7.85 -5.76 -18.31
N ALA A 186 7.12 -6.40 -19.22
CA ALA A 186 5.87 -5.88 -19.78
C ALA A 186 4.76 -5.83 -18.72
N ALA A 187 4.60 -6.88 -17.91
CA ALA A 187 3.68 -6.92 -16.77
C ALA A 187 4.04 -5.88 -15.69
N GLU A 188 5.34 -5.65 -15.46
CA GLU A 188 5.86 -4.60 -14.58
C GLU A 188 5.70 -3.18 -15.20
N SER A 189 5.70 -3.05 -16.54
CA SER A 189 5.67 -1.75 -17.25
C SER A 189 4.27 -1.16 -17.48
N VAL A 190 3.21 -1.98 -17.42
CA VAL A 190 1.84 -1.46 -17.39
C VAL A 190 1.60 -0.95 -15.97
N GLN A 191 2.04 0.30 -15.72
CA GLN A 191 1.83 1.12 -14.52
C GLN A 191 0.99 0.38 -13.48
N GLU A 192 1.62 -0.45 -12.65
CA GLU A 192 0.91 -1.41 -11.80
C GLU A 192 -0.22 -0.67 -11.05
N PRO A 193 -1.46 -1.21 -10.96
CA PRO A 193 -2.57 -0.52 -10.31
C PRO A 193 -2.18 0.06 -8.94
N GLY A 194 -1.35 -0.65 -8.17
CA GLY A 194 -0.82 -0.16 -6.91
C GLY A 194 0.11 1.05 -7.04
N VAL A 195 1.02 1.07 -8.02
CA VAL A 195 1.90 2.24 -8.28
C VAL A 195 1.09 3.46 -8.68
N ARG A 196 0.00 3.29 -9.44
CA ARG A 196 -0.88 4.41 -9.81
C ARG A 196 -1.60 5.00 -8.60
N GLU A 197 -2.16 4.15 -7.73
CA GLU A 197 -2.80 4.63 -6.50
C GLU A 197 -1.80 5.30 -5.57
N VAL A 198 -0.57 4.76 -5.43
CA VAL A 198 0.49 5.41 -4.66
C VAL A 198 0.89 6.76 -5.27
N ASP A 199 1.09 6.87 -6.59
CA ASP A 199 1.42 8.14 -7.25
C ASP A 199 0.34 9.20 -6.98
N ARG A 200 -0.94 8.84 -7.15
CA ARG A 200 -2.06 9.75 -6.89
C ARG A 200 -2.11 10.17 -5.43
N ALA A 201 -2.06 9.21 -4.50
CA ALA A 201 -2.10 9.49 -3.06
C ALA A 201 -0.94 10.40 -2.60
N LEU A 202 0.26 10.18 -3.13
CA LEU A 202 1.42 11.01 -2.83
C LEU A 202 1.27 12.43 -3.37
N ARG A 203 0.73 12.62 -4.58
CA ARG A 203 0.42 13.95 -5.12
C ARG A 203 -0.63 14.67 -4.28
N ASP A 204 -1.72 13.98 -3.94
CA ASP A 204 -2.82 14.53 -3.17
C ASP A 204 -2.35 14.93 -1.76
N GLY A 205 -1.55 14.08 -1.09
CA GLY A 205 -0.95 14.39 0.20
C GLY A 205 0.07 15.54 0.16
N HIS A 206 0.88 15.63 -0.91
CA HIS A 206 1.79 16.76 -1.10
C HIS A 206 1.01 18.07 -1.29
N ASN A 207 0.02 18.08 -2.17
CA ASN A 207 -0.84 19.23 -2.43
C ASN A 207 -1.58 19.67 -1.16
N TRP A 208 -2.09 18.71 -0.37
CA TRP A 208 -2.72 18.99 0.90
C TRP A 208 -1.76 19.65 1.89
N LEU A 209 -0.53 19.14 2.05
CA LEU A 209 0.47 19.77 2.93
C LEU A 209 0.83 21.20 2.47
N GLU A 210 1.03 21.42 1.18
CA GLU A 210 1.29 22.77 0.65
C GLU A 210 0.08 23.70 0.87
N TYR A 211 -1.14 23.20 0.67
CA TYR A 211 -2.36 23.98 0.93
C TYR A 211 -2.49 24.37 2.40
N VAL A 212 -2.36 23.40 3.31
CA VAL A 212 -2.52 23.62 4.76
C VAL A 212 -1.47 24.60 5.28
N THR A 213 -0.22 24.44 4.85
CA THR A 213 0.89 25.30 5.27
C THR A 213 0.76 26.74 4.76
N ALA A 214 0.21 26.94 3.55
CA ALA A 214 0.06 28.27 2.97
C ALA A 214 -1.26 28.99 3.31
N ASN A 215 -2.34 28.25 3.59
CA ASN A 215 -3.70 28.81 3.59
C ASN A 215 -4.49 28.62 4.91
N THR A 216 -3.90 28.00 5.94
CA THR A 216 -4.62 27.73 7.19
C THR A 216 -3.83 28.17 8.41
N GLU A 217 -4.53 28.51 9.50
CA GLU A 217 -3.89 28.83 10.79
C GLU A 217 -3.14 27.63 11.39
N TYR A 218 -3.50 26.41 10.99
CA TYR A 218 -2.87 25.17 11.42
C TYR A 218 -1.52 24.92 10.74
N GLY A 219 -1.27 25.58 9.59
CA GLY A 219 -0.13 25.31 8.72
C GLY A 219 1.23 25.29 9.40
N ARG A 220 1.43 26.17 10.39
CA ARG A 220 2.66 26.27 11.19
C ARG A 220 3.00 25.01 12.00
N PHE A 221 2.03 24.15 12.28
CA PHE A 221 2.22 22.95 13.10
C PHE A 221 2.39 21.68 12.28
N TRP A 222 2.16 21.75 10.97
CA TRP A 222 2.16 20.59 10.08
C TRP A 222 3.44 20.52 9.25
N ASP A 223 4.20 19.44 9.42
CA ASP A 223 5.46 19.13 8.73
C ASP A 223 6.42 20.33 8.68
N PRO A 224 6.77 20.96 9.82
CA PRO A 224 7.61 22.16 9.83
C PRO A 224 9.02 21.89 9.29
N GLY A 225 9.56 20.69 9.50
CA GLY A 225 10.84 20.24 8.95
C GLY A 225 10.82 19.90 7.45
N ARG A 226 9.62 19.82 6.85
CA ARG A 226 9.38 19.38 5.47
C ARG A 226 9.79 17.94 5.18
N GLU A 227 9.96 17.10 6.20
CA GLU A 227 10.47 15.72 6.03
C GLU A 227 9.44 14.86 5.29
N ILE A 228 8.16 15.01 5.61
CA ILE A 228 7.07 14.29 4.91
C ILE A 228 7.05 14.73 3.43
N ARG A 229 7.06 16.05 3.18
CA ARG A 229 7.10 16.59 1.80
C ARG A 229 8.33 16.14 1.01
N LYS A 230 9.53 16.16 1.61
CA LYS A 230 10.76 15.70 0.96
C LYS A 230 10.67 14.23 0.56
N GLN A 231 10.18 13.37 1.45
CA GLN A 231 10.05 11.95 1.16
C GLN A 231 9.02 11.69 0.06
N ILE A 232 7.88 12.39 0.09
CA ILE A 232 6.87 12.33 -0.97
C ILE A 232 7.48 12.72 -2.32
N GLN A 233 8.17 13.86 -2.40
CA GLN A 233 8.82 14.34 -3.62
C GLN A 233 9.87 13.35 -4.15
N SER A 234 10.65 12.73 -3.27
CA SER A 234 11.63 11.69 -3.64
C SER A 234 10.95 10.48 -4.29
N SER A 235 9.84 10.01 -3.72
CA SER A 235 9.04 8.91 -4.27
C SER A 235 8.41 9.28 -5.62
N LEU A 236 7.84 10.48 -5.76
CA LEU A 236 7.27 10.97 -7.01
C LEU A 236 8.34 11.12 -8.11
N ALA A 237 9.53 11.58 -7.78
CA ALA A 237 10.65 11.66 -8.72
C ALA A 237 11.11 10.28 -9.21
N MET A 238 11.07 9.27 -8.34
CA MET A 238 11.35 7.87 -8.71
C MET A 238 10.29 7.32 -9.67
N ILE A 239 9.00 7.57 -9.39
CA ILE A 239 7.88 7.16 -10.26
C ILE A 239 7.99 7.83 -11.63
N ALA A 240 8.23 9.14 -11.68
CA ALA A 240 8.34 9.92 -12.92
C ALA A 240 9.44 9.40 -13.85
N LYS A 241 10.54 8.87 -13.31
CA LYS A 241 11.66 8.29 -14.07
C LYS A 241 11.34 6.92 -14.69
N ARG A 242 10.16 6.35 -14.44
CA ARG A 242 9.74 4.99 -14.89
C ARG A 242 10.70 3.87 -14.47
N LYS A 243 11.52 4.12 -13.44
CA LYS A 243 12.45 3.16 -12.82
C LYS A 243 12.01 2.92 -11.39
N VAL A 244 10.81 2.37 -11.23
CA VAL A 244 10.20 2.15 -9.92
C VAL A 244 10.88 0.98 -9.23
N ASP A 245 11.71 1.27 -8.23
CA ASP A 245 12.08 0.27 -7.25
C ASP A 245 10.87 0.03 -6.34
N ARG A 246 10.21 -1.10 -6.56
CA ARG A 246 8.95 -1.45 -5.89
C ARG A 246 9.10 -1.59 -4.37
N GLN A 247 10.19 -2.19 -3.90
CA GLN A 247 10.42 -2.36 -2.47
C GLN A 247 10.72 -1.03 -1.81
N LYS A 248 11.53 -0.20 -2.47
CA LYS A 248 11.80 1.16 -2.00
C LYS A 248 10.55 2.03 -2.02
N LEU A 249 9.70 1.94 -3.05
CA LEU A 249 8.45 2.70 -3.11
C LEU A 249 7.48 2.27 -2.01
N ILE A 250 7.37 0.96 -1.73
CA ILE A 250 6.58 0.47 -0.59
C ILE A 250 7.12 1.04 0.71
N ALA A 251 8.44 0.88 0.97
CA ALA A 251 9.04 1.35 2.22
C ALA A 251 8.86 2.87 2.41
N ASN A 252 9.03 3.66 1.35
CA ASN A 252 8.80 5.11 1.40
C ASN A 252 7.32 5.43 1.68
N GLY A 253 6.38 4.72 1.06
CA GLY A 253 4.95 4.93 1.28
C GLY A 253 4.50 4.53 2.69
N GLU A 254 5.02 3.41 3.21
CA GLU A 254 4.81 2.97 4.59
C GLU A 254 5.36 4.00 5.58
N TRP A 255 6.55 4.54 5.32
CA TRP A 255 7.13 5.62 6.12
C TRP A 255 6.26 6.87 6.09
N VAL A 256 5.82 7.33 4.91
CA VAL A 256 4.94 8.52 4.80
C VAL A 256 3.65 8.32 5.58
N GLY A 257 3.02 7.15 5.44
CA GLY A 257 1.79 6.83 6.15
C GLY A 257 1.96 6.75 7.67
N LYS A 258 3.10 6.26 8.15
CA LYS A 258 3.43 6.23 9.59
C LYS A 258 3.75 7.64 10.11
N GLU A 259 4.61 8.37 9.42
CA GLU A 259 5.07 9.70 9.84
C GLU A 259 3.90 10.68 9.92
N LEU A 260 2.94 10.60 8.99
CA LEU A 260 1.74 11.41 9.02
C LEU A 260 0.87 11.16 10.27
N GLU A 261 0.81 9.92 10.76
CA GLU A 261 0.08 9.60 12.01
C GLU A 261 0.74 10.22 13.24
N GLU A 262 2.06 10.15 13.31
CA GLU A 262 2.81 10.80 14.39
C GLU A 262 2.72 12.32 14.29
N GLU A 263 2.69 12.86 13.06
CA GLU A 263 2.54 14.29 12.78
C GLU A 263 1.19 14.83 13.22
N ILE A 264 0.09 14.09 13.02
CA ILE A 264 -1.23 14.45 13.58
C ILE A 264 -1.12 14.72 15.08
N ASP A 265 -0.43 13.84 15.82
CA ASP A 265 -0.32 13.96 17.26
C ASP A 265 0.65 15.10 17.67
N ARG A 266 1.73 15.33 16.91
CA ARG A 266 2.63 16.48 17.10
C ARG A 266 1.90 17.80 16.85
N ALA A 267 1.29 17.96 15.68
CA ALA A 267 0.61 19.19 15.27
C ALA A 267 -0.45 19.60 16.29
N ARG A 268 -1.29 18.63 16.73
CA ARG A 268 -2.32 18.89 17.73
C ARG A 268 -1.77 19.21 19.12
N ARG A 269 -0.62 18.64 19.52
CA ARG A 269 0.04 19.00 20.79
C ARG A 269 0.55 20.43 20.73
N ASP A 270 1.27 20.78 19.67
CA ASP A 270 1.90 22.09 19.50
C ASP A 270 0.84 23.20 19.41
N GLU A 271 -0.27 22.94 18.72
CA GLU A 271 -1.43 23.83 18.66
C GLU A 271 -2.01 24.09 20.06
N ARG A 272 -2.27 23.04 20.84
CA ARG A 272 -2.79 23.17 22.22
C ARG A 272 -1.85 23.95 23.11
N GLN A 273 -0.54 23.70 23.01
CA GLN A 273 0.47 24.41 23.79
C GLN A 273 0.49 25.90 23.44
N GLN A 274 0.43 26.26 22.15
CA GLN A 274 0.38 27.66 21.77
C GLN A 274 -0.88 28.36 22.29
N ARG A 275 -2.05 27.73 22.17
CA ARG A 275 -3.31 28.30 22.67
C ARG A 275 -3.30 28.51 24.19
N ALA A 276 -2.60 27.65 24.94
CA ALA A 276 -2.43 27.82 26.38
C ALA A 276 -1.52 29.02 26.73
N ILE A 277 -0.52 29.32 25.88
CA ILE A 277 0.42 30.44 26.08
C ILE A 277 -0.20 31.78 25.64
N GLN A 278 -1.11 31.76 24.66
CA GLN A 278 -1.83 32.95 24.18
C GLN A 278 -3.35 32.77 24.40
N PRO A 279 -3.84 32.85 25.65
CA PRO A 279 -5.28 32.88 25.91
C PRO A 279 -5.88 34.13 25.25
N ARG A 280 -7.01 33.93 24.55
CA ARG A 280 -7.79 35.00 23.91
C ARG A 280 -8.29 36.03 24.92
#